data_AF-A0A2H3D255-F1
#
_entry.id   AF-A0A2H3D255-F1
#
_cell.length_a   1.000
_cell.length_b   1.000
_cell.length_c   1.000
_cell.angle_alpha   90.00
_cell.angle_beta   90.00
_cell.angle_gamma   90.00
#
_symmetry.space_group_name_H-M   'P 1'
#
loop_
_entity.id
_entity.type
_entity.pdbx_description
1 polymer ?
#
loop_
_entity_poly.entity_id
_entity_poly.type
_entity_poly.pdbx_seq_one_letter_code
_entity_poly.pdbx_strand_id
1 'polypeptide(L)'
;TLLTLKSSAPEEIIISYNIGCQWGKNLWKRIGIYRLDLTPPQRPESVIILVPKFHLLAHIVACQEEFSFAFEVEVGETDGEAPEHTWAISNHVAASMKEMGPGSRQDTLDDHWSDHNWHKNMNLPKLLLRRIKDAVPHCEENRITFELLSETVVSSGDDGEARLKEWTDKIEAWEKHCVSEEKIPNPYILTVKPLTMASVWLRLNEEGCDAEWGASSGMLILANKMIADGILAEQAQSDLQKDATSLGVHFTDIQQVKVLDQTSCLRREIESWMEVQHVYMLEVVAIRDARDHLAGGDCIVAWNIDLLLLSRLLADHKIVCDKRLLNYEWELHKAQAAEALAVVRRKIILETYVVNHKEVYGHGQKTETASNKLLDACRTEKAWGIATYN
;
A
#
# COMPACT_ATOMS: atom_id res chain seq x y z
N THR A 1 11.66 -36.14 -12.33
CA THR A 1 12.49 -35.12 -11.64
C THR A 1 13.63 -34.68 -12.55
N LEU A 2 13.48 -33.64 -13.37
CA LEU A 2 14.45 -33.12 -14.37
C LEU A 2 14.76 -33.96 -15.63
N LEU A 3 14.49 -35.28 -15.67
CA LEU A 3 14.66 -36.08 -16.90
C LEU A 3 13.81 -35.58 -18.08
N THR A 4 12.65 -34.98 -17.81
CA THR A 4 11.79 -34.30 -18.80
C THR A 4 12.45 -33.07 -19.43
N LEU A 5 13.50 -32.50 -18.82
CA LEU A 5 14.25 -31.36 -19.35
C LEU A 5 15.42 -31.76 -20.27
N LYS A 6 15.65 -33.06 -20.51
CA LYS A 6 16.76 -33.51 -21.37
C LYS A 6 16.39 -33.65 -22.84
N SER A 7 15.10 -33.81 -23.13
CA SER A 7 14.61 -34.07 -24.48
C SER A 7 13.64 -32.95 -24.85
N SER A 8 14.07 -32.10 -25.79
CA SER A 8 13.27 -30.98 -26.32
C SER A 8 12.89 -29.92 -25.28
N ALA A 9 13.72 -29.71 -24.26
CA ALA A 9 13.49 -28.65 -23.31
C ALA A 9 13.84 -27.29 -23.94
N PRO A 10 12.99 -26.26 -23.74
CA PRO A 10 13.29 -24.92 -24.20
C PRO A 10 14.57 -24.39 -23.54
N GLU A 11 15.24 -23.46 -24.21
CA GLU A 11 16.46 -22.83 -23.69
C GLU A 11 16.14 -22.04 -22.41
N GLU A 12 14.99 -21.36 -22.40
CA GLU A 12 14.51 -20.57 -21.27
C GLU A 12 13.34 -21.27 -20.56
N ILE A 13 13.38 -21.28 -19.24
CA ILE A 13 12.40 -21.96 -18.40
C ILE A 13 11.95 -21.04 -17.28
N ILE A 14 10.65 -20.91 -17.11
CA ILE A 14 10.04 -20.33 -15.91
C ILE A 14 9.49 -21.46 -15.04
N ILE A 15 9.88 -21.46 -13.77
CA ILE A 15 9.40 -22.40 -12.75
C ILE A 15 8.51 -21.65 -11.77
N SER A 16 7.24 -22.02 -11.72
CA SER A 16 6.30 -21.56 -10.69
C SER A 16 6.28 -22.52 -9.51
N TYR A 17 6.52 -22.06 -8.29
CA TYR A 17 6.34 -22.87 -7.09
C TYR A 17 6.09 -22.02 -5.85
N ASN A 18 5.18 -22.45 -4.96
CA ASN A 18 4.78 -21.68 -3.78
C ASN A 18 5.97 -21.28 -2.91
N ILE A 19 6.98 -22.15 -2.76
CA ILE A 19 8.22 -21.83 -2.03
C ILE A 19 9.41 -21.63 -2.95
N GLY A 20 9.17 -21.24 -4.21
CA GLY A 20 10.20 -21.00 -5.22
C GLY A 20 11.29 -20.05 -4.74
N CYS A 21 10.93 -18.99 -4.01
CA CYS A 21 11.88 -18.04 -3.44
C CYS A 21 12.84 -18.64 -2.38
N GLN A 22 12.47 -19.76 -1.74
CA GLN A 22 13.33 -20.46 -0.78
C GLN A 22 14.08 -21.60 -1.47
N TRP A 23 13.34 -22.40 -2.25
CA TRP A 23 13.84 -23.55 -2.95
C TRP A 23 14.90 -23.15 -3.99
N GLY A 24 14.63 -22.11 -4.78
CA GLY A 24 15.46 -21.67 -5.90
C GLY A 24 16.88 -21.27 -5.52
N LYS A 25 17.06 -20.67 -4.33
CA LYS A 25 18.36 -20.18 -3.82
C LYS A 25 19.51 -21.20 -3.88
N ASN A 26 19.19 -22.48 -3.72
CA ASN A 26 20.18 -23.56 -3.73
C ASN A 26 19.96 -24.55 -4.87
N LEU A 27 19.14 -24.23 -5.88
CA LEU A 27 18.82 -25.13 -6.99
C LEU A 27 20.08 -25.63 -7.70
N TRP A 28 20.92 -24.72 -8.18
CA TRP A 28 22.12 -25.07 -8.94
C TRP A 28 23.20 -25.75 -8.11
N LYS A 29 23.32 -25.38 -6.83
CA LYS A 29 24.18 -26.10 -5.87
C LYS A 29 23.73 -27.54 -5.71
N ARG A 30 22.41 -27.79 -5.61
CA ARG A 30 21.86 -29.15 -5.53
C ARG A 30 22.04 -29.92 -6.83
N ILE A 31 21.82 -29.29 -7.98
CA ILE A 31 22.06 -29.90 -9.30
C ILE A 31 23.52 -30.35 -9.42
N GLY A 32 24.48 -29.54 -8.98
CA GLY A 32 25.90 -29.86 -9.02
C GLY A 32 26.34 -31.06 -8.16
N ILE A 33 25.49 -31.57 -7.26
CA ILE A 33 25.75 -32.80 -6.50
C ILE A 33 25.46 -34.05 -7.35
N TYR A 34 24.57 -33.93 -8.33
CA TYR A 34 24.20 -35.04 -9.20
C TYR A 34 25.22 -35.22 -10.33
N ARG A 35 25.21 -36.42 -10.93
CA ARG A 35 26.07 -36.74 -12.07
C ARG A 35 25.75 -35.83 -13.25
N LEU A 36 26.74 -35.56 -14.10
CA LEU A 36 26.59 -34.76 -15.33
C LEU A 36 25.47 -35.26 -16.24
N ASP A 37 25.23 -36.57 -16.26
CA ASP A 37 24.14 -37.12 -17.03
C ASP A 37 22.78 -36.67 -16.50
N LEU A 38 22.63 -36.18 -15.26
CA LEU A 38 21.37 -35.66 -14.67
C LEU A 38 21.30 -34.13 -14.64
N THR A 39 22.34 -33.43 -15.10
CA THR A 39 22.37 -31.97 -15.17
C THR A 39 21.49 -31.50 -16.34
N PRO A 40 20.58 -30.52 -16.13
CA PRO A 40 19.81 -29.94 -17.21
C PRO A 40 20.71 -29.16 -18.18
N PRO A 41 20.37 -29.07 -19.47
CA PRO A 41 21.15 -28.31 -20.45
C PRO A 41 21.07 -26.80 -20.24
N GLN A 42 20.06 -26.30 -19.52
CA GLN A 42 19.88 -24.88 -19.20
C GLN A 42 20.97 -24.39 -18.26
N ARG A 43 21.29 -23.10 -18.37
CA ARG A 43 22.15 -22.39 -17.43
C ARG A 43 21.33 -21.73 -16.32
N PRO A 44 21.95 -21.34 -15.20
CA PRO A 44 21.26 -20.61 -14.14
C PRO A 44 20.48 -19.39 -14.59
N GLU A 45 21.03 -18.66 -15.54
CA GLU A 45 20.48 -17.42 -16.07
C GLU A 45 19.24 -17.68 -16.93
N SER A 46 19.14 -18.87 -17.53
CA SER A 46 18.00 -19.29 -18.36
C SER A 46 16.85 -19.92 -17.56
N VAL A 47 16.93 -19.93 -16.23
CA VAL A 47 15.89 -20.48 -15.36
C VAL A 47 15.39 -19.42 -14.40
N ILE A 48 14.22 -18.88 -14.70
CA ILE A 48 13.50 -17.93 -13.87
C ILE A 48 12.63 -18.70 -12.89
N ILE A 49 12.60 -18.26 -11.63
CA ILE A 49 11.78 -18.86 -10.59
C ILE A 49 10.80 -17.80 -10.12
N LEU A 50 9.51 -18.13 -10.13
CA LEU A 50 8.43 -17.26 -9.69
C LEU A 50 7.57 -17.97 -8.65
N VAL A 51 6.80 -17.20 -7.90
CA VAL A 51 5.82 -17.69 -6.93
C VAL A 51 4.41 -17.37 -7.45
N PRO A 52 3.47 -18.33 -7.44
CA PRO A 52 2.09 -18.10 -7.86
C PRO A 52 1.45 -16.88 -7.20
N LYS A 53 0.62 -16.13 -7.95
CA LYS A 53 0.10 -14.81 -7.56
C LYS A 53 -0.65 -14.81 -6.21
N PHE A 54 -1.45 -15.84 -5.92
CA PHE A 54 -2.20 -15.97 -4.67
C PHE A 54 -1.28 -16.20 -3.47
N HIS A 55 -0.27 -17.04 -3.63
CA HIS A 55 0.69 -17.36 -2.56
C HIS A 55 1.69 -16.25 -2.31
N LEU A 56 2.06 -15.51 -3.35
CA LEU A 56 3.07 -14.47 -3.27
C LEU A 56 2.77 -13.45 -2.18
N LEU A 57 1.51 -13.05 -2.01
CA LEU A 57 1.08 -12.08 -0.99
C LEU A 57 1.33 -12.54 0.46
N ALA A 58 1.44 -13.85 0.70
CA ALA A 58 1.78 -14.40 2.02
C ALA A 58 3.30 -14.36 2.31
N HIS A 59 4.12 -14.00 1.33
CA HIS A 59 5.57 -13.90 1.49
C HIS A 59 5.99 -12.51 1.96
N ILE A 60 7.23 -12.40 2.45
CA ILE A 60 7.83 -11.11 2.78
C ILE A 60 7.91 -10.20 1.55
N VAL A 61 7.90 -8.89 1.75
CA VAL A 61 7.91 -7.86 0.68
C VAL A 61 9.02 -8.11 -0.36
N ALA A 62 10.24 -8.41 0.09
CA ALA A 62 11.35 -8.70 -0.82
C ALA A 62 11.07 -9.87 -1.79
N CYS A 63 10.30 -10.89 -1.36
CA CYS A 63 9.89 -11.96 -2.26
C CYS A 63 8.79 -11.50 -3.24
N GLN A 64 7.86 -10.67 -2.78
CA GLN A 64 6.80 -10.09 -3.61
C GLN A 64 7.37 -9.23 -4.74
N GLU A 65 8.50 -8.57 -4.50
CA GLU A 65 9.18 -7.73 -5.47
C GLU A 65 10.02 -8.55 -6.47
N GLU A 66 10.61 -9.66 -6.05
CA GLU A 66 11.57 -10.43 -6.88
C GLU A 66 10.94 -11.61 -7.62
N PHE A 67 9.88 -12.24 -7.09
CA PHE A 67 9.33 -13.50 -7.61
C PHE A 67 7.93 -13.34 -8.23
N SER A 68 7.57 -12.13 -8.65
CA SER A 68 6.24 -11.79 -9.16
C SER A 68 6.12 -12.02 -10.66
N PHE A 69 5.08 -12.74 -11.08
CA PHE A 69 4.67 -12.82 -12.49
C PHE A 69 4.34 -11.45 -13.10
N ALA A 70 3.93 -10.46 -12.29
CA ALA A 70 3.53 -9.15 -12.81
C ALA A 70 4.71 -8.29 -13.26
N PHE A 71 5.93 -8.65 -12.87
CA PHE A 71 7.16 -7.89 -13.19
C PHE A 71 8.08 -8.65 -14.15
N GLU A 72 7.68 -9.84 -14.60
CA GLU A 72 8.47 -10.70 -15.46
C GLU A 72 8.00 -10.62 -16.91
N VAL A 73 8.96 -10.64 -17.84
CA VAL A 73 8.66 -10.59 -19.27
C VAL A 73 8.24 -11.96 -19.80
N GLU A 74 7.50 -11.95 -20.91
CA GLU A 74 7.13 -13.16 -21.66
C GLU A 74 6.28 -14.20 -20.91
N VAL A 75 5.83 -13.91 -19.69
CA VAL A 75 4.95 -14.80 -18.91
C VAL A 75 3.46 -14.56 -19.16
N GLY A 76 3.12 -13.44 -19.81
CA GLY A 76 1.74 -13.01 -20.04
C GLY A 76 0.92 -12.88 -18.74
N GLU A 77 -0.40 -12.94 -18.83
CA GLU A 77 -1.29 -12.89 -17.66
C GLU A 77 -1.43 -14.27 -16.97
N THR A 78 -0.29 -14.88 -16.63
CA THR A 78 -0.22 -16.18 -15.96
C THR A 78 -0.29 -16.02 -14.44
N ASP A 79 -1.17 -16.78 -13.78
CA ASP A 79 -1.32 -16.76 -12.31
C ASP A 79 -0.38 -17.73 -11.57
N GLY A 80 0.06 -18.80 -12.23
CA GLY A 80 0.87 -19.86 -11.64
C GLY A 80 0.10 -20.85 -10.74
N GLU A 81 -1.23 -20.72 -10.61
CA GLU A 81 -2.08 -21.44 -9.64
C GLU A 81 -2.65 -22.76 -10.19
N ALA A 82 -2.38 -23.07 -11.45
CA ALA A 82 -2.90 -24.26 -12.12
C ALA A 82 -2.72 -25.58 -11.35
N PRO A 83 -1.60 -25.84 -10.64
CA PRO A 83 -1.47 -27.04 -9.81
C PRO A 83 -2.52 -27.16 -8.70
N GLU A 84 -2.99 -26.03 -8.14
CA GLU A 84 -3.96 -26.02 -7.04
C GLU A 84 -5.40 -26.08 -7.53
N HIS A 85 -5.69 -25.53 -8.71
CA HIS A 85 -7.01 -25.66 -9.34
C HIS A 85 -7.43 -27.13 -9.52
N THR A 86 -6.47 -28.03 -9.72
CA THR A 86 -6.73 -29.47 -9.83
C THR A 86 -7.22 -30.08 -8.51
N TRP A 87 -6.97 -29.46 -7.35
CA TRP A 87 -7.48 -29.95 -6.07
C TRP A 87 -9.00 -29.97 -6.00
N ALA A 88 -9.69 -29.01 -6.64
CA ALA A 88 -11.14 -29.01 -6.71
C ALA A 88 -11.68 -30.33 -7.31
N ILE A 89 -10.95 -30.91 -8.26
CA ILE A 89 -11.32 -32.17 -8.92
C ILE A 89 -10.88 -33.37 -8.09
N SER A 90 -9.61 -33.40 -7.64
CA SER A 90 -9.06 -34.56 -6.91
C SER A 90 -9.67 -34.73 -5.52
N ASN A 91 -10.15 -33.67 -4.88
CA ASN A 91 -10.82 -33.73 -3.58
C ASN A 91 -12.09 -34.60 -3.62
N HIS A 92 -12.80 -34.66 -4.75
CA HIS A 92 -13.96 -35.55 -4.90
C HIS A 92 -13.57 -37.04 -4.90
N VAL A 93 -12.38 -37.36 -5.40
CA VAL A 93 -11.85 -38.73 -5.44
C VAL A 93 -11.36 -39.16 -4.05
N ALA A 94 -10.93 -38.22 -3.21
CA ALA A 94 -10.39 -38.54 -1.88
C ALA A 94 -11.35 -39.37 -1.01
N ALA A 95 -12.66 -39.17 -1.14
CA ALA A 95 -13.66 -39.90 -0.38
C ALA A 95 -13.80 -41.38 -0.80
N SER A 96 -13.66 -41.70 -2.09
CA SER A 96 -13.81 -43.07 -2.60
C SER A 96 -12.59 -43.95 -2.32
N MET A 97 -11.43 -43.34 -2.08
CA MET A 97 -10.17 -44.07 -1.87
C MET A 97 -9.81 -44.33 -0.41
N LYS A 98 -10.67 -43.97 0.56
CA LYS A 98 -10.35 -44.06 1.99
C LYS A 98 -10.01 -45.49 2.45
N GLU A 99 -10.75 -46.47 1.93
CA GLU A 99 -10.60 -47.89 2.28
C GLU A 99 -9.65 -48.64 1.32
N MET A 100 -9.09 -47.96 0.32
CA MET A 100 -8.19 -48.59 -0.65
C MET A 100 -6.81 -48.84 -0.02
N GLY A 101 -6.22 -49.99 -0.37
CA GLY A 101 -4.82 -50.27 -0.03
C GLY A 101 -3.86 -49.30 -0.73
N PRO A 102 -2.63 -49.11 -0.21
CA PRO A 102 -1.70 -48.10 -0.71
C PRO A 102 -1.43 -48.16 -2.23
N GLY A 103 -1.22 -49.35 -2.79
CA GLY A 103 -1.00 -49.53 -4.23
C GLY A 103 -2.23 -49.18 -5.06
N SER A 104 -3.38 -49.79 -4.74
CA SER A 104 -4.65 -49.49 -5.43
C SER A 104 -5.04 -48.02 -5.35
N ARG A 105 -4.72 -47.34 -4.24
CA ARG A 105 -4.97 -45.91 -4.08
C ARG A 105 -4.08 -45.08 -4.99
N GLN A 106 -2.81 -45.45 -5.14
CA GLN A 106 -1.89 -44.77 -6.05
C GLN A 106 -2.32 -44.96 -7.51
N ASP A 107 -2.61 -46.19 -7.92
CA ASP A 107 -3.05 -46.48 -9.30
C ASP A 107 -4.33 -45.72 -9.64
N THR A 108 -5.30 -45.68 -8.71
CA THR A 108 -6.54 -44.91 -8.88
C THR A 108 -6.27 -43.40 -9.05
N LEU A 109 -5.35 -42.84 -8.26
CA LEU A 109 -4.95 -41.43 -8.40
C LEU A 109 -4.30 -41.15 -9.76
N ASP A 110 -3.38 -42.01 -10.18
CA ASP A 110 -2.66 -41.90 -11.45
C ASP A 110 -3.63 -42.00 -12.64
N ASP A 111 -4.65 -42.88 -12.57
CA ASP A 111 -5.72 -42.97 -13.57
C ASP A 111 -6.53 -41.67 -13.66
N HIS A 112 -6.95 -41.11 -12.53
CA HIS A 112 -7.70 -39.85 -12.49
C HIS A 112 -6.89 -38.66 -13.01
N TRP A 113 -5.60 -38.57 -12.67
CA TRP A 113 -4.73 -37.52 -13.17
C TRP A 113 -4.41 -37.70 -14.66
N SER A 114 -4.28 -38.94 -15.13
CA SER A 114 -4.10 -39.25 -16.55
C SER A 114 -5.33 -38.86 -17.37
N ASP A 115 -6.54 -39.18 -16.91
CA ASP A 115 -7.79 -38.72 -17.52
C ASP A 115 -7.89 -37.18 -17.54
N HIS A 116 -7.53 -36.52 -16.44
CA HIS A 116 -7.51 -35.07 -16.37
C HIS A 116 -6.52 -34.46 -17.37
N ASN A 117 -5.33 -35.04 -17.51
CA ASN A 117 -4.33 -34.61 -18.51
C ASN A 117 -4.83 -34.83 -19.94
N TRP A 118 -5.51 -35.95 -20.21
CA TRP A 118 -6.12 -36.20 -21.51
C TRP A 118 -7.18 -35.15 -21.84
N HIS A 119 -8.09 -34.85 -20.90
CA HIS A 119 -9.09 -33.80 -21.05
C HIS A 119 -8.46 -32.41 -21.26
N LYS A 120 -7.38 -32.08 -20.56
CA LYS A 120 -6.62 -30.84 -20.77
C LYS A 120 -6.10 -30.73 -22.20
N ASN A 121 -5.45 -31.78 -22.70
CA ASN A 121 -4.91 -31.81 -24.07
C ASN A 121 -6.02 -31.70 -25.12
N MET A 122 -7.11 -32.44 -24.97
CA MET A 122 -8.24 -32.41 -25.91
C MET A 122 -8.97 -31.07 -25.94
N ASN A 123 -9.03 -30.37 -24.81
CA ASN A 123 -9.67 -29.06 -24.71
C ASN A 123 -8.73 -27.89 -24.96
N LEU A 124 -7.43 -28.13 -25.16
CA LEU A 124 -6.44 -27.07 -25.37
C LEU A 124 -6.80 -26.14 -26.54
N PRO A 125 -7.22 -26.61 -27.74
CA PRO A 125 -7.61 -25.72 -28.83
C PRO A 125 -8.78 -24.80 -28.48
N LYS A 126 -9.79 -25.33 -27.78
CA LYS A 126 -10.96 -24.55 -27.34
C LYS A 126 -10.57 -23.50 -26.29
N LEU A 127 -9.69 -23.88 -25.35
CA LEU A 127 -9.18 -22.98 -24.33
C LEU A 127 -8.37 -21.83 -24.95
N LEU A 128 -7.46 -22.14 -25.87
CA LEU A 128 -6.64 -21.15 -26.55
C LEU A 128 -7.49 -20.20 -27.39
N LEU A 129 -8.48 -20.72 -28.14
CA LEU A 129 -9.42 -19.89 -28.89
C LEU A 129 -10.25 -18.96 -28.00
N ARG A 130 -10.64 -19.40 -26.81
CA ARG A 130 -11.31 -18.52 -25.85
C ARG A 130 -10.35 -17.44 -25.34
N ARG A 131 -9.17 -17.86 -24.87
CA ARG A 131 -8.18 -16.94 -24.30
C ARG A 131 -7.69 -15.88 -25.29
N ILE A 132 -7.50 -16.21 -26.56
CA ILE A 132 -7.06 -15.22 -27.56
C ILE A 132 -8.14 -14.16 -27.84
N LYS A 133 -9.43 -14.54 -27.77
CA LYS A 133 -10.55 -13.61 -27.92
C LYS A 133 -10.62 -12.62 -26.76
N ASP A 134 -10.13 -12.99 -25.59
CA ASP A 134 -10.02 -12.11 -24.43
C ASP A 134 -8.71 -11.30 -24.51
N ALA A 135 -7.58 -11.95 -24.75
CA ALA A 135 -6.24 -11.34 -24.70
C ALA A 135 -6.01 -10.26 -25.75
N VAL A 136 -6.51 -10.43 -26.98
CA VAL A 136 -6.29 -9.44 -28.06
C VAL A 136 -6.97 -8.09 -27.75
N PRO A 137 -8.26 -8.03 -27.37
CA PRO A 137 -8.87 -6.79 -26.93
C PRO A 137 -8.18 -6.13 -25.74
N HIS A 138 -7.83 -6.91 -24.69
CA HIS A 138 -7.14 -6.35 -23.51
C HIS A 138 -5.75 -5.82 -23.86
N CYS A 139 -5.03 -6.46 -24.80
CA CYS A 139 -3.75 -5.96 -25.29
C CYS A 139 -3.89 -4.56 -25.90
N GLU A 140 -4.92 -4.36 -26.72
CA GLU A 140 -5.20 -3.05 -27.32
C GLU A 140 -5.62 -1.99 -26.29
N GLU A 141 -6.46 -2.37 -25.33
CA GLU A 141 -6.85 -1.48 -24.23
C GLU A 141 -5.64 -1.07 -23.37
N ASN A 142 -4.76 -2.02 -23.04
CA ASN A 142 -3.54 -1.76 -22.29
C ASN A 142 -2.57 -0.86 -23.08
N ARG A 143 -2.46 -1.06 -24.40
CA ARG A 143 -1.66 -0.19 -25.28
C ARG A 143 -2.16 1.25 -25.25
N ILE A 144 -3.46 1.47 -25.46
CA ILE A 144 -4.07 2.81 -25.43
C ILE A 144 -3.87 3.46 -24.06
N THR A 145 -4.08 2.71 -22.98
CA THR A 145 -3.89 3.22 -21.61
C THR A 145 -2.43 3.62 -21.36
N PHE A 146 -1.48 2.82 -21.83
CA PHE A 146 -0.05 3.11 -21.71
C PHE A 146 0.36 4.34 -22.52
N GLU A 147 -0.16 4.51 -23.73
CA GLU A 147 0.07 5.69 -24.57
C GLU A 147 -0.45 6.96 -23.90
N LEU A 148 -1.70 6.94 -23.42
CA LEU A 148 -2.30 8.08 -22.72
C LEU A 148 -1.53 8.45 -21.44
N LEU A 149 -1.08 7.44 -20.69
CA LEU A 149 -0.24 7.67 -19.50
C LEU A 149 1.08 8.34 -19.90
N SER A 150 1.72 7.87 -20.96
CA SER A 150 2.98 8.42 -21.46
C SER A 150 2.81 9.88 -21.90
N GLU A 151 1.76 10.19 -22.67
CA GLU A 151 1.41 11.56 -23.07
C GLU A 151 1.14 12.48 -21.87
N THR A 152 0.44 11.96 -20.85
CA THR A 152 0.14 12.70 -19.62
C THR A 152 1.41 13.01 -18.85
N VAL A 153 2.36 12.06 -18.76
CA VAL A 153 3.66 12.27 -18.11
C VAL A 153 4.46 13.34 -18.85
N VAL A 154 4.53 13.27 -20.19
CA VAL A 154 5.22 14.28 -21.01
C VAL A 154 4.60 15.68 -20.81
N SER A 155 3.28 15.75 -20.72
CA SER A 155 2.56 17.02 -20.51
C SER A 155 2.67 17.56 -19.07
N SER A 156 3.14 16.75 -18.11
CA SER A 156 3.20 17.08 -16.69
C SER A 156 4.50 17.83 -16.31
N GLY A 157 4.65 19.07 -16.77
CA GLY A 157 5.73 19.97 -16.36
C GLY A 157 7.01 19.87 -17.19
N ASP A 158 8.02 20.66 -16.81
CA ASP A 158 9.20 20.96 -17.64
C ASP A 158 10.17 19.78 -17.84
N ASP A 159 10.02 18.69 -17.08
CA ASP A 159 10.92 17.51 -17.09
C ASP A 159 10.25 16.20 -17.56
N GLY A 160 9.01 16.26 -18.06
CA GLY A 160 8.20 15.08 -18.38
C GLY A 160 8.86 14.11 -19.37
N GLU A 161 9.43 14.63 -20.47
CA GLU A 161 10.13 13.82 -21.47
C GLU A 161 11.38 13.13 -20.90
N ALA A 162 12.16 13.85 -20.08
CA ALA A 162 13.36 13.31 -19.46
C ALA A 162 13.00 12.20 -18.47
N ARG A 163 11.94 12.38 -17.67
CA ARG A 163 11.44 11.38 -16.74
C ARG A 163 10.92 10.12 -17.45
N LEU A 164 10.16 10.30 -18.53
CA LEU A 164 9.68 9.16 -19.33
C LEU A 164 10.85 8.35 -19.87
N LYS A 165 11.83 9.03 -20.47
CA LYS A 165 13.04 8.38 -20.99
C LYS A 165 13.82 7.64 -19.91
N GLU A 166 14.07 8.28 -18.77
CA GLU A 166 14.78 7.65 -17.65
C GLU A 166 14.05 6.37 -17.19
N TRP A 167 12.73 6.39 -17.14
CA TRP A 167 11.94 5.26 -16.69
C TRP A 167 11.92 4.13 -17.73
N THR A 168 11.80 4.46 -19.02
CA THR A 168 11.93 3.49 -20.12
C THR A 168 13.29 2.80 -20.10
N ASP A 169 14.38 3.56 -19.97
CA ASP A 169 15.74 3.02 -19.91
C ASP A 169 15.91 2.05 -18.73
N LYS A 170 15.31 2.36 -17.58
CA LYS A 170 15.31 1.49 -16.38
C LYS A 170 14.54 0.19 -16.60
N ILE A 171 13.36 0.24 -17.23
CA ILE A 171 12.59 -0.97 -17.54
C ILE A 171 13.35 -1.82 -18.55
N GLU A 172 13.78 -1.25 -19.68
CA GLU A 172 14.46 -2.03 -20.72
C GLU A 172 15.77 -2.67 -20.24
N ALA A 173 16.44 -2.02 -19.28
CA ALA A 173 17.57 -2.63 -18.58
C ALA A 173 17.10 -3.80 -17.71
N TRP A 174 16.07 -3.59 -16.88
CA TRP A 174 15.51 -4.64 -16.01
C TRP A 174 14.98 -5.84 -16.79
N GLU A 175 14.30 -5.66 -17.91
CA GLU A 175 13.81 -6.77 -18.74
C GLU A 175 14.94 -7.66 -19.28
N LYS A 176 16.18 -7.15 -19.34
CA LYS A 176 17.38 -7.90 -19.74
C LYS A 176 18.11 -8.53 -18.55
N HIS A 177 17.55 -8.49 -17.34
CA HIS A 177 18.21 -8.97 -16.12
C HIS A 177 18.54 -10.46 -16.15
N CYS A 178 17.75 -11.29 -16.86
CA CYS A 178 18.03 -12.72 -17.00
C CYS A 178 19.25 -13.02 -17.87
N VAL A 179 19.74 -12.05 -18.65
CA VAL A 179 20.89 -12.22 -19.57
C VAL A 179 22.12 -11.44 -19.08
N SER A 180 21.96 -10.61 -18.06
CA SER A 180 23.03 -9.78 -17.49
C SER A 180 23.67 -10.43 -16.26
N GLU A 181 25.00 -10.43 -16.18
CA GLU A 181 25.71 -10.80 -14.96
C GLU A 181 25.58 -9.72 -13.86
N GLU A 182 25.18 -8.50 -14.23
CA GLU A 182 25.00 -7.39 -13.30
C GLU A 182 23.63 -7.45 -12.62
N LYS A 183 23.61 -7.23 -11.31
CA LYS A 183 22.37 -7.16 -10.54
C LYS A 183 21.67 -5.82 -10.80
N ILE A 184 20.75 -5.81 -11.75
CA ILE A 184 19.93 -4.65 -12.09
C ILE A 184 18.89 -4.45 -10.96
N PRO A 185 18.67 -3.23 -10.44
CA PRO A 185 17.61 -2.97 -9.47
C PRO A 185 16.22 -3.06 -10.11
N ASN A 186 15.24 -3.65 -9.41
CA ASN A 186 13.86 -3.70 -9.88
C ASN A 186 13.24 -2.28 -9.87
N PRO A 187 12.84 -1.72 -11.04
CA PRO A 187 12.31 -0.37 -11.15
C PRO A 187 10.88 -0.22 -10.63
N TYR A 188 10.17 -1.33 -10.42
CA TYR A 188 8.79 -1.36 -9.90
C TYR A 188 8.73 -1.26 -8.37
N ILE A 189 9.88 -1.35 -7.69
CA ILE A 189 9.95 -1.13 -6.24
C ILE A 189 9.80 0.36 -5.94
N LEU A 190 8.86 0.69 -5.04
CA LEU A 190 8.67 2.05 -4.55
C LEU A 190 9.91 2.50 -3.76
N THR A 191 10.74 3.34 -4.38
CA THR A 191 11.96 3.89 -3.76
C THR A 191 11.70 5.08 -2.85
N VAL A 192 10.64 5.85 -3.14
CA VAL A 192 10.27 7.03 -2.34
C VAL A 192 9.49 6.56 -1.11
N LYS A 193 10.14 6.61 0.06
CA LYS A 193 9.42 6.52 1.32
C LYS A 193 8.55 7.77 1.46
N PRO A 194 7.23 7.64 1.65
CA PRO A 194 6.40 8.81 1.91
C PRO A 194 6.92 9.51 3.15
N LEU A 195 7.04 10.84 3.10
CA LEU A 195 7.28 11.64 4.29
C LEU A 195 6.10 11.43 5.23
N THR A 196 6.36 11.01 6.46
CA THR A 196 5.33 10.73 7.46
C THR A 196 5.54 11.60 8.68
N MET A 197 4.46 11.92 9.39
CA MET A 197 4.58 12.66 10.67
C MET A 197 5.51 11.91 11.63
N ALA A 198 5.40 10.59 11.68
CA ALA A 198 6.24 9.74 12.52
C ALA A 198 7.74 9.80 12.14
N SER A 199 8.07 9.83 10.84
CA SER A 199 9.47 9.90 10.41
C SER A 199 10.07 11.29 10.63
N VAL A 200 9.29 12.35 10.42
CA VAL A 200 9.71 13.71 10.79
C VAL A 200 9.88 13.83 12.30
N TRP A 201 8.96 13.30 13.09
CA TRP A 201 9.06 13.38 14.56
C TRP A 201 10.28 12.62 15.09
N LEU A 202 10.58 11.42 14.57
CA LEU A 202 11.80 10.69 14.91
C LEU A 202 13.04 11.53 14.60
N ARG A 203 13.14 12.07 13.38
CA ARG A 203 14.25 12.94 12.96
C ARG A 203 14.39 14.16 13.86
N LEU A 204 13.28 14.84 14.19
CA LEU A 204 13.30 16.00 15.07
C LEU A 204 13.72 15.67 16.51
N ASN A 205 13.52 14.43 16.99
CA ASN A 205 14.03 14.00 18.30
C ASN A 205 15.51 13.60 18.24
N GLU A 206 15.97 13.02 17.13
CA GLU A 206 17.37 12.64 16.91
C GLU A 206 18.26 13.88 16.68
N GLU A 207 17.79 14.84 15.89
CA GLU A 207 18.43 16.14 15.67
C GLU A 207 18.25 17.06 16.89
N GLY A 208 17.13 16.92 17.60
CA GLY A 208 16.73 17.71 18.76
C GLY A 208 17.29 17.22 20.08
N CYS A 209 18.62 17.14 20.20
CA CYS A 209 19.27 17.34 21.50
C CYS A 209 19.53 18.84 21.66
N ASP A 210 18.48 19.62 21.91
CA ASP A 210 18.61 21.00 22.38
C ASP A 210 19.14 20.99 23.83
N ALA A 211 20.45 20.76 23.96
CA ALA A 211 21.19 20.92 25.21
C ALA A 211 21.06 22.35 25.80
N GLU A 212 20.51 23.31 25.06
CA GLU A 212 20.31 24.70 25.49
C GLU A 212 18.99 24.93 26.25
N TRP A 213 17.89 24.24 25.92
CA TRP A 213 16.58 24.41 26.59
C TRP A 213 16.33 23.34 27.67
N GLY A 214 16.75 22.09 27.41
CA GLY A 214 16.56 20.97 28.33
C GLY A 214 17.49 21.01 29.55
N ALA A 215 18.70 21.58 29.42
CA ALA A 215 19.68 21.58 30.50
C ALA A 215 19.45 22.68 31.56
N SER A 216 18.67 23.72 31.26
CA SER A 216 18.48 24.88 32.14
C SER A 216 17.17 24.88 32.93
N SER A 217 16.15 24.11 32.51
CA SER A 217 14.78 24.27 33.04
C SER A 217 14.18 23.05 33.76
N GLY A 218 14.83 21.87 33.75
CA GLY A 218 14.26 20.66 34.37
C GLY A 218 12.94 20.19 33.75
N MET A 219 12.66 20.60 32.50
CA MET A 219 11.41 20.31 31.80
C MET A 219 11.36 18.88 31.27
N LEU A 220 10.20 18.24 31.46
CA LEU A 220 9.93 16.86 31.04
C LEU A 220 9.48 16.74 29.58
N ILE A 221 8.97 17.81 28.95
CA ILE A 221 8.42 17.79 27.59
C ILE A 221 9.20 18.75 26.70
N LEU A 222 9.73 18.26 25.59
CA LEU A 222 10.51 19.01 24.60
C LEU A 222 9.63 19.88 23.69
N ALA A 223 10.20 20.95 23.14
CA ALA A 223 9.52 21.90 22.27
C ALA A 223 8.91 21.25 21.01
N ASN A 224 9.69 20.41 20.32
CA ASN A 224 9.23 19.65 19.14
C ASN A 224 8.02 18.74 19.47
N LYS A 225 8.02 18.12 20.65
CA LYS A 225 6.93 17.29 21.15
C LYS A 225 5.70 18.14 21.46
N MET A 226 5.86 19.31 22.09
CA MET A 226 4.76 20.25 22.30
C MET A 226 4.09 20.63 20.98
N ILE A 227 4.86 20.97 19.95
CA ILE A 227 4.30 21.30 18.63
C ILE A 227 3.59 20.09 18.01
N ALA A 228 4.19 18.89 18.05
CA ALA A 228 3.58 17.68 17.52
C ALA A 228 2.27 17.33 18.23
N ASP A 229 2.24 17.39 19.56
CA ASP A 229 1.04 17.14 20.36
C ASP A 229 -0.07 18.18 20.03
N GLY A 230 0.31 19.42 19.71
CA GLY A 230 -0.63 20.46 19.27
C GLY A 230 -1.26 20.19 17.90
N ILE A 231 -0.47 19.75 16.91
CA ILE A 231 -0.97 19.36 15.59
C ILE A 231 -1.87 18.11 15.70
N LEU A 232 -1.51 17.15 16.58
CA LEU A 232 -2.36 15.99 16.85
C LEU A 232 -3.68 16.38 17.53
N ALA A 233 -3.65 17.35 18.43
CA ALA A 233 -4.85 17.90 19.04
C ALA A 233 -5.75 18.58 17.98
N GLU A 234 -5.19 19.35 17.05
CA GLU A 234 -5.92 19.96 15.93
C GLU A 234 -6.61 18.90 15.06
N GLN A 235 -5.88 17.83 14.72
CA GLN A 235 -6.43 16.70 13.99
C GLN A 235 -7.57 16.04 14.77
N ALA A 236 -7.40 15.83 16.07
CA ALA A 236 -8.43 15.24 16.93
C ALA A 236 -9.67 16.14 17.06
N GLN A 237 -9.52 17.47 17.07
CA GLN A 237 -10.64 18.41 17.00
C GLN A 237 -11.41 18.24 15.69
N SER A 238 -10.71 18.19 14.56
CA SER A 238 -11.29 17.99 13.23
C SER A 238 -12.04 16.66 13.13
N ASP A 239 -11.44 15.57 13.61
CA ASP A 239 -12.01 14.24 13.54
C ASP A 239 -13.25 14.09 14.43
N LEU A 240 -13.19 14.64 15.64
CA LEU A 240 -14.34 14.65 16.54
C LEU A 240 -15.50 15.49 16.01
N GLN A 241 -15.22 16.66 15.39
CA GLN A 241 -16.23 17.48 14.75
C GLN A 241 -16.91 16.72 13.59
N LYS A 242 -16.12 15.99 12.78
CA LYS A 242 -16.62 15.14 11.68
C LYS A 242 -17.48 14.00 12.21
N ASP A 243 -17.00 13.27 13.22
CA ASP A 243 -17.71 12.16 13.86
C ASP A 243 -19.06 12.63 14.41
N ALA A 244 -19.07 13.75 15.14
CA ALA A 244 -20.28 14.37 15.66
C ALA A 244 -21.26 14.77 14.55
N THR A 245 -20.76 15.33 13.44
CA THR A 245 -21.61 15.75 12.30
C THR A 245 -22.17 14.54 11.52
N SER A 246 -21.40 13.45 11.43
CA SER A 246 -21.76 12.25 10.66
C SER A 246 -22.92 11.45 11.26
N LEU A 247 -23.16 11.58 12.56
CA LEU A 247 -24.16 10.80 13.31
C LEU A 247 -25.61 11.26 13.06
N GLY A 248 -25.83 12.38 12.36
CA GLY A 248 -27.16 12.83 11.86
C GLY A 248 -28.17 13.19 12.96
N VAL A 249 -29.44 13.43 12.62
CA VAL A 249 -30.45 13.93 13.59
C VAL A 249 -30.99 12.84 14.54
N HIS A 250 -30.69 11.55 14.27
CA HIS A 250 -31.24 10.40 14.99
C HIS A 250 -30.18 9.67 15.82
N PHE A 251 -29.50 10.42 16.70
CA PHE A 251 -28.54 9.84 17.63
C PHE A 251 -29.20 8.86 18.60
N THR A 252 -28.55 7.72 18.85
CA THR A 252 -28.85 6.90 20.02
C THR A 252 -28.17 7.48 21.26
N ASP A 253 -28.74 7.26 22.45
CA ASP A 253 -28.15 7.72 23.72
C ASP A 253 -26.70 7.22 23.89
N ILE A 254 -26.41 6.00 23.45
CA ILE A 254 -25.05 5.42 23.49
C ILE A 254 -24.07 6.21 22.61
N GLN A 255 -24.51 6.64 21.43
CA GLN A 255 -23.68 7.46 20.53
C GLN A 255 -23.45 8.87 21.11
N GLN A 256 -24.46 9.46 21.75
CA GLN A 256 -24.31 10.76 22.43
C GLN A 256 -23.30 10.69 23.57
N VAL A 257 -23.42 9.66 24.43
CA VAL A 257 -22.47 9.43 25.53
C VAL A 257 -21.05 9.28 25.00
N LYS A 258 -20.86 8.54 23.89
CA LYS A 258 -19.54 8.36 23.27
C LYS A 258 -18.94 9.70 22.81
N VAL A 259 -19.71 10.53 22.10
CA VAL A 259 -19.23 11.84 21.64
C VAL A 259 -18.92 12.75 22.82
N LEU A 260 -19.75 12.74 23.87
CA LEU A 260 -19.50 13.53 25.09
C LEU A 260 -18.23 13.09 25.81
N ASP A 261 -17.96 11.78 25.90
CA ASP A 261 -16.76 11.24 26.51
C ASP A 261 -15.51 11.62 25.71
N GLN A 262 -15.55 11.46 24.38
CA GLN A 262 -14.48 11.90 23.47
C GLN A 262 -14.22 13.41 23.56
N THR A 263 -15.28 14.23 23.63
CA THR A 263 -15.18 15.68 23.80
C THR A 263 -14.52 16.04 25.12
N SER A 264 -14.89 15.35 26.20
CA SER A 264 -14.33 15.58 27.54
C SER A 264 -12.86 15.14 27.63
N CYS A 265 -12.51 14.03 26.97
CA CYS A 265 -11.14 13.56 26.89
C CYS A 265 -10.26 14.55 26.12
N LEU A 266 -10.69 14.95 24.92
CA LEU A 266 -9.97 15.90 24.08
C LEU A 266 -9.77 17.24 24.79
N ARG A 267 -10.80 17.73 25.50
CA ARG A 267 -10.68 18.97 26.28
C ARG A 267 -9.58 18.88 27.33
N ARG A 268 -9.49 17.78 28.09
CA ARG A 268 -8.45 17.59 29.11
C ARG A 268 -7.07 17.50 28.49
N GLU A 269 -6.95 16.86 27.34
CA GLU A 269 -5.69 16.78 26.59
C GLU A 269 -5.24 18.17 26.12
N ILE A 270 -6.16 18.96 25.55
CA ILE A 270 -5.89 20.34 25.12
C ILE A 270 -5.50 21.21 26.31
N GLU A 271 -6.24 21.15 27.42
CA GLU A 271 -5.94 21.93 28.63
C GLU A 271 -4.55 21.55 29.19
N SER A 272 -4.22 20.25 29.26
CA SER A 272 -2.90 19.80 29.67
C SER A 272 -1.79 20.24 28.70
N TRP A 273 -2.07 20.25 27.41
CA TRP A 273 -1.12 20.70 26.38
C TRP A 273 -0.88 22.21 26.45
N MET A 274 -1.94 22.99 26.71
CA MET A 274 -1.85 24.45 26.87
C MET A 274 -0.90 24.85 28.01
N GLU A 275 -0.91 24.11 29.12
CA GLU A 275 0.05 24.35 30.22
C GLU A 275 1.50 24.20 29.77
N VAL A 276 1.78 23.27 28.84
CA VAL A 276 3.11 23.11 28.24
C VAL A 276 3.40 24.22 27.23
N GLN A 277 2.40 24.59 26.41
CA GLN A 277 2.49 25.68 25.45
C GLN A 277 2.87 27.00 26.13
N HIS A 278 2.28 27.31 27.30
CA HIS A 278 2.57 28.54 28.05
C HIS A 278 4.05 28.68 28.41
N VAL A 279 4.76 27.58 28.65
CA VAL A 279 6.19 27.62 29.00
C VAL A 279 7.05 28.03 27.81
N TYR A 280 6.70 27.57 26.62
CA TYR A 280 7.44 27.86 25.38
C TYR A 280 6.96 29.16 24.70
N MET A 281 5.71 29.55 24.93
CA MET A 281 5.03 30.66 24.25
C MET A 281 4.25 31.53 25.25
N LEU A 282 4.95 32.18 26.17
CA LEU A 282 4.35 32.97 27.26
C LEU A 282 3.33 34.04 26.78
N GLU A 283 3.58 34.64 25.61
CA GLU A 283 2.71 35.66 25.02
C GLU A 283 1.30 35.13 24.70
N VAL A 284 1.14 33.81 24.52
CA VAL A 284 -0.15 33.16 24.27
C VAL A 284 -1.10 33.29 25.46
N VAL A 285 -0.60 33.34 26.69
CA VAL A 285 -1.41 33.47 27.91
C VAL A 285 -2.26 34.74 27.84
N ALA A 286 -1.63 35.89 27.54
CA ALA A 286 -2.32 37.17 27.45
C ALA A 286 -3.34 37.20 26.29
N ILE A 287 -3.03 36.56 25.16
CA ILE A 287 -3.94 36.45 24.01
C ILE A 287 -5.17 35.61 24.36
N ARG A 288 -4.96 34.49 25.07
CA ARG A 288 -6.02 33.58 25.49
C ARG A 288 -6.92 34.24 26.53
N ASP A 289 -6.34 34.86 27.55
CA ASP A 289 -7.08 35.63 28.56
C ASP A 289 -7.96 36.70 27.90
N ALA A 290 -7.42 37.49 26.96
CA ALA A 290 -8.19 38.52 26.27
C ALA A 290 -9.37 37.94 25.47
N ARG A 291 -9.22 36.74 24.89
CA ARG A 291 -10.29 36.05 24.15
C ARG A 291 -11.35 35.47 25.08
N ASP A 292 -10.94 34.90 26.20
CA ASP A 292 -11.86 34.33 27.20
C ASP A 292 -12.73 35.43 27.83
N HIS A 293 -12.15 36.61 28.08
CA HIS A 293 -12.92 37.79 28.52
C HIS A 293 -13.95 38.25 27.49
N LEU A 294 -13.63 38.15 26.19
CA LEU A 294 -14.56 38.51 25.11
C LEU A 294 -15.65 37.45 24.90
N ALA A 295 -15.35 36.17 25.15
CA ALA A 295 -16.28 35.05 24.99
C ALA A 295 -17.34 34.97 26.10
N GLY A 296 -17.22 35.76 27.17
CA GLY A 296 -18.28 35.96 28.15
C GLY A 296 -18.65 34.74 29.01
N GLY A 297 -17.82 33.69 29.02
CA GLY A 297 -18.04 32.48 29.81
C GLY A 297 -18.89 31.40 29.16
N ASP A 298 -19.18 31.51 27.86
CA ASP A 298 -19.84 30.43 27.11
C ASP A 298 -18.98 29.16 27.11
N CYS A 299 -19.62 28.01 27.29
CA CYS A 299 -18.95 26.72 27.21
C CYS A 299 -18.53 26.42 25.77
N ILE A 300 -17.29 26.74 25.43
CA ILE A 300 -16.69 26.40 24.14
C ILE A 300 -16.58 24.87 24.04
N VAL A 301 -17.11 24.30 22.96
CA VAL A 301 -16.99 22.86 22.68
C VAL A 301 -15.52 22.54 22.37
N ALA A 302 -15.04 21.36 22.76
CA ALA A 302 -13.61 21.02 22.69
C ALA A 302 -12.98 21.26 21.29
N TRP A 303 -13.72 21.00 20.20
CA TRP A 303 -13.26 21.21 18.83
C TRP A 303 -13.31 22.68 18.35
N ASN A 304 -13.84 23.61 19.15
CA ASN A 304 -13.84 25.05 18.86
C ASN A 304 -12.79 25.82 19.70
N ILE A 305 -12.05 25.13 20.56
CA ILE A 305 -10.96 25.75 21.33
C ILE A 305 -9.85 26.12 20.35
N ASP A 306 -9.55 27.42 20.21
CA ASP A 306 -8.40 27.83 19.41
C ASP A 306 -7.11 27.37 20.10
N LEU A 307 -6.37 26.50 19.42
CA LEU A 307 -5.11 25.97 19.91
C LEU A 307 -4.00 27.02 19.86
N LEU A 308 -4.17 28.10 19.08
CA LEU A 308 -3.19 29.16 18.96
C LEU A 308 -1.81 28.61 18.55
N LEU A 309 -1.77 27.73 17.54
CA LEU A 309 -0.53 27.27 16.91
C LEU A 309 0.22 28.46 16.28
N LEU A 310 1.54 28.32 16.06
CA LEU A 310 2.38 29.47 15.72
C LEU A 310 2.04 30.00 14.34
N SER A 311 1.71 29.14 13.38
CA SER A 311 1.20 29.52 12.06
C SER A 311 0.00 30.48 12.14
N ARG A 312 -0.97 30.18 13.02
CA ARG A 312 -2.15 31.02 13.25
C ARG A 312 -1.80 32.34 13.92
N LEU A 313 -0.92 32.31 14.91
CA LEU A 313 -0.52 33.50 15.66
C LEU A 313 0.39 34.45 14.86
N LEU A 314 1.21 33.91 13.95
CA LEU A 314 2.00 34.67 12.99
C LEU A 314 1.12 35.40 11.98
N ALA A 315 0.09 34.74 11.45
CA ALA A 315 -0.85 35.32 10.51
C ALA A 315 -1.57 36.54 11.09
N ASP A 316 -1.84 36.51 12.40
CA ASP A 316 -2.45 37.61 13.14
C ASP A 316 -1.44 38.72 13.52
N HIS A 317 -0.15 38.58 13.21
CA HIS A 317 0.96 39.46 13.64
C HIS A 317 1.06 39.68 15.15
N LYS A 318 0.61 38.70 15.95
CA LYS A 318 0.43 38.89 17.40
C LYS A 318 1.66 38.59 18.26
N ILE A 319 2.68 37.95 17.71
CA ILE A 319 3.85 37.50 18.48
C ILE A 319 5.14 37.46 17.67
N VAL A 320 6.27 37.57 18.38
CA VAL A 320 7.61 37.32 17.85
C VAL A 320 8.04 35.94 18.32
N CYS A 321 7.96 34.95 17.44
CA CYS A 321 8.26 33.56 17.80
C CYS A 321 9.69 33.13 17.42
N ASP A 322 10.25 32.19 18.17
CA ASP A 322 11.52 31.56 17.83
C ASP A 322 11.38 30.80 16.48
N LYS A 323 12.33 31.06 15.57
CA LYS A 323 12.41 30.39 14.27
C LYS A 323 12.48 28.87 14.38
N ARG A 324 13.03 28.33 15.48
CA ARG A 324 13.11 26.87 15.72
C ARG A 324 11.71 26.25 15.84
N LEU A 325 10.83 26.85 16.63
CA LEU A 325 9.46 26.35 16.81
C LEU A 325 8.67 26.42 15.50
N LEU A 326 8.87 27.48 14.72
CA LEU A 326 8.28 27.62 13.39
C LEU A 326 8.75 26.53 12.42
N ASN A 327 10.03 26.19 12.49
CA ASN A 327 10.58 25.13 11.66
C ASN A 327 10.01 23.75 12.05
N TYR A 328 9.81 23.49 13.35
CA TYR A 328 9.15 22.25 13.80
C TYR A 328 7.71 22.15 13.30
N GLU A 329 6.93 23.22 13.43
CA GLU A 329 5.55 23.25 12.95
C GLU A 329 5.50 23.07 11.43
N TRP A 330 6.38 23.76 10.70
CA TRP A 330 6.46 23.67 9.24
C TRP A 330 6.80 22.25 8.74
N GLU A 331 7.82 21.61 9.32
CA GLU A 331 8.22 20.25 8.90
C GLU A 331 7.14 19.22 9.21
N LEU A 332 6.42 19.37 10.33
CA LEU A 332 5.31 18.49 10.70
C LEU A 332 4.09 18.69 9.79
N HIS A 333 3.70 19.94 9.50
CA HIS A 333 2.65 20.23 8.51
C HIS A 333 3.02 19.75 7.11
N LYS A 334 4.27 19.86 6.70
CA LYS A 334 4.70 19.32 5.41
C LYS A 334 4.54 17.79 5.36
N ALA A 335 4.80 17.10 6.46
CA ALA A 335 4.64 15.64 6.56
C ALA A 335 3.17 15.22 6.55
N GLN A 336 2.33 15.88 7.33
CA GLN A 336 0.88 15.60 7.35
C GLN A 336 0.25 15.90 5.97
N ALA A 337 0.74 16.91 5.22
CA ALA A 337 0.29 17.19 3.85
C ALA A 337 0.68 16.09 2.87
N ALA A 338 1.90 15.57 3.01
CA ALA A 338 2.36 14.45 2.21
C ALA A 338 1.53 13.18 2.48
N GLU A 339 1.20 12.89 3.74
CA GLU A 339 0.36 11.76 4.13
C GLU A 339 -1.08 11.91 3.60
N ALA A 340 -1.69 13.07 3.79
CA ALA A 340 -3.03 13.38 3.29
C ALA A 340 -3.10 13.22 1.76
N LEU A 341 -2.12 13.77 1.03
CA LEU A 341 -2.02 13.63 -0.42
C LEU A 341 -1.85 12.16 -0.84
N ALA A 342 -1.06 11.38 -0.11
CA ALA A 342 -0.89 9.95 -0.39
C ALA A 342 -2.21 9.17 -0.19
N VAL A 343 -3.00 9.51 0.83
CA VAL A 343 -4.34 8.94 1.04
C VAL A 343 -5.25 9.29 -0.14
N VAL A 344 -5.33 10.57 -0.52
CA VAL A 344 -6.18 11.03 -1.63
C VAL A 344 -5.83 10.30 -2.92
N ARG A 345 -4.53 10.21 -3.28
CA ARG A 345 -4.06 9.50 -4.48
C ARG A 345 -4.49 8.03 -4.48
N ARG A 346 -4.24 7.31 -3.37
CA ARG A 346 -4.63 5.90 -3.24
C ARG A 346 -6.13 5.69 -3.40
N LYS A 347 -6.95 6.57 -2.81
CA LYS A 347 -8.41 6.47 -2.88
C LYS A 347 -8.97 6.84 -4.24
N ILE A 348 -8.35 7.78 -4.97
CA ILE A 348 -8.69 8.05 -6.37
C ILE A 348 -8.44 6.80 -7.22
N ILE A 349 -7.25 6.20 -7.12
CA ILE A 349 -6.90 4.99 -7.89
C ILE A 349 -7.89 3.86 -7.59
N LEU A 350 -8.18 3.61 -6.31
CA LEU A 350 -9.12 2.57 -5.91
C LEU A 350 -10.55 2.84 -6.39
N GLU A 351 -11.02 4.09 -6.27
CA GLU A 351 -12.35 4.46 -6.75
C GLU A 351 -12.47 4.28 -8.26
N THR A 352 -11.50 4.78 -9.04
CA THR A 352 -11.47 4.61 -10.50
C THR A 352 -11.48 3.14 -10.88
N TYR A 353 -10.66 2.32 -10.23
CA TYR A 353 -10.63 0.88 -10.48
C TYR A 353 -12.00 0.22 -10.22
N VAL A 354 -12.60 0.49 -9.06
CA VAL A 354 -13.89 -0.10 -8.67
C VAL A 354 -15.01 0.37 -9.60
N VAL A 355 -15.03 1.65 -9.99
CA VAL A 355 -16.02 2.20 -10.94
C VAL A 355 -15.88 1.50 -12.29
N ASN A 356 -14.69 1.47 -12.88
CA ASN A 356 -14.46 0.83 -14.18
C ASN A 356 -14.82 -0.65 -14.13
N HIS A 357 -14.45 -1.36 -13.06
CA HIS A 357 -14.81 -2.77 -12.88
C HIS A 357 -16.33 -2.95 -12.80
N LYS A 358 -17.06 -2.06 -12.13
CA LYS A 358 -18.53 -2.13 -12.07
C LYS A 358 -19.18 -1.86 -13.42
N GLU A 359 -18.67 -0.89 -14.17
CA GLU A 359 -19.17 -0.58 -15.51
C GLU A 359 -19.02 -1.76 -16.46
N VAL A 360 -17.98 -2.57 -16.33
CA VAL A 360 -17.77 -3.73 -17.19
C VAL A 360 -18.47 -4.99 -16.67
N TYR A 361 -18.38 -5.26 -15.36
CA TYR A 361 -18.76 -6.56 -14.78
C TYR A 361 -19.93 -6.53 -13.80
N GLY A 362 -20.45 -5.35 -13.44
CA GLY A 362 -21.56 -5.20 -12.49
C GLY A 362 -22.93 -5.64 -13.02
N HIS A 363 -23.00 -6.08 -14.28
CA HIS A 363 -24.24 -6.38 -14.98
C HIS A 363 -24.96 -7.59 -14.33
N GLY A 364 -26.19 -7.39 -13.86
CA GLY A 364 -27.01 -8.46 -13.27
C GLY A 364 -26.89 -8.62 -11.76
N GLN A 365 -26.01 -7.88 -11.08
CA GLN A 365 -25.99 -7.81 -9.61
C GLN A 365 -27.03 -6.78 -9.13
N LYS A 366 -28.12 -7.25 -8.50
CA LYS A 366 -29.19 -6.36 -7.98
C LYS A 366 -28.83 -5.64 -6.68
N THR A 367 -27.84 -6.15 -5.93
CA THR A 367 -27.42 -5.62 -4.62
C THR A 367 -25.92 -5.37 -4.62
N GLU A 368 -25.53 -4.13 -4.88
CA GLU A 368 -24.14 -3.67 -4.95
C GLU A 368 -23.62 -3.12 -3.61
N THR A 369 -24.09 -3.70 -2.49
CA THR A 369 -23.97 -3.07 -1.17
C THR A 369 -22.51 -2.96 -0.70
N ALA A 370 -21.66 -3.93 -1.03
CA ALA A 370 -20.26 -3.91 -0.63
C ALA A 370 -19.41 -2.95 -1.46
N SER A 371 -19.59 -2.94 -2.78
CA SER A 371 -18.85 -2.05 -3.68
C SER A 371 -19.28 -0.59 -3.49
N ASN A 372 -20.56 -0.32 -3.27
CA ASN A 372 -21.04 1.03 -2.95
C ASN A 372 -20.49 1.51 -1.60
N LYS A 373 -20.49 0.66 -0.56
CA LYS A 373 -19.84 1.00 0.72
C LYS A 373 -18.36 1.34 0.55
N LEU A 374 -17.65 0.61 -0.32
CA LEU A 374 -16.25 0.88 -0.60
C LEU A 374 -16.05 2.23 -1.33
N LEU A 375 -16.90 2.53 -2.31
CA LEU A 375 -16.88 3.80 -3.04
C LEU A 375 -17.21 4.97 -2.12
N ASP A 376 -18.22 4.83 -1.27
CA ASP A 376 -18.59 5.85 -0.29
C ASP A 376 -17.45 6.08 0.70
N ALA A 377 -16.82 5.02 1.21
CA ALA A 377 -15.62 5.13 2.04
C ALA A 377 -14.47 5.86 1.31
N CYS A 378 -14.23 5.54 0.03
CA CYS A 378 -13.21 6.24 -0.75
C CYS A 378 -13.51 7.74 -0.89
N ARG A 379 -14.76 8.10 -1.19
CA ARG A 379 -15.18 9.50 -1.32
C ARG A 379 -15.04 10.26 0.00
N THR A 380 -15.48 9.64 1.08
CA THR A 380 -15.36 10.19 2.43
C THR A 380 -13.89 10.40 2.81
N GLU A 381 -13.04 9.39 2.64
CA GLU A 381 -11.61 9.51 2.98
C GLU A 381 -10.86 10.51 2.09
N LYS A 382 -11.22 10.65 0.81
CA LYS A 382 -10.68 11.73 -0.05
C LYS A 382 -11.09 13.10 0.47
N ALA A 383 -12.37 13.29 0.76
CA ALA A 383 -12.87 14.56 1.31
C ALA A 383 -12.16 14.90 2.62
N TRP A 384 -11.92 13.90 3.47
CA TRP A 384 -11.17 14.06 4.72
C TRP A 384 -9.71 14.42 4.49
N GLY A 385 -9.01 13.73 3.58
CA GLY A 385 -7.63 14.06 3.23
C GLY A 385 -7.50 15.50 2.69
N ILE A 386 -8.46 15.95 1.88
CA ILE A 386 -8.51 17.33 1.37
C ILE A 386 -8.81 18.33 2.51
N ALA A 387 -9.78 18.04 3.37
CA ALA A 387 -10.18 18.90 4.48
C ALA A 387 -9.15 18.97 5.62
N THR A 388 -8.16 18.09 5.64
CA THR A 388 -7.07 18.16 6.64
C THR A 388 -6.18 19.40 6.41
N TYR A 389 -6.22 20.01 5.21
CA TYR A 389 -5.38 21.16 4.82
C TYR A 389 -6.14 22.40 4.35
N ASN A 390 -7.46 22.35 4.30
CA ASN A 390 -8.32 23.51 4.01
C ASN A 390 -8.93 24.02 5.30
#